data_AF-A0A519DJE1-F1
#
_entry.id   AF-A0A519DJE1-F1
#
_cell.length_a   1.000
_cell.length_b   1.000
_cell.length_c   1.000
_cell.angle_alpha   90.00
_cell.angle_beta   90.00
_cell.angle_gamma   90.00
#
_symmetry.space_group_name_H-M   'P 1'
#
loop_
_entity.id
_entity.type
_entity.pdbx_description
1 polymer ?
#
loop_
_entity_poly.entity_id
_entity_poly.type
_entity_poly.pdbx_seq_one_letter_code
_entity_poly.pdbx_strand_id
1 'polypeptide(L)' 'MARNKPAPKKKRLNKVTKTNRRVPVWVMQRTGRNFTSHNKRHHWRRSKLQR' A
#
# COMPACT_ATOMS: atom_id res chain seq x y z
N MET A 1 -11.86 -2.19 20.74
CA MET A 1 -12.61 -1.66 19.58
C MET A 1 -11.83 -1.83 18.25
N ALA A 2 -11.51 -3.07 17.83
CA ALA A 2 -10.79 -3.32 16.56
C ALA A 2 -11.61 -4.13 15.53
N ARG A 3 -12.61 -4.89 16.00
CA ARG A 3 -13.44 -5.79 15.19
C ARG A 3 -14.51 -5.04 14.39
N ASN A 4 -15.32 -4.21 15.06
CA ASN A 4 -16.42 -3.49 14.44
C ASN A 4 -15.94 -2.11 13.99
N LYS A 5 -15.63 -1.98 12.69
CA LYS A 5 -15.19 -0.73 12.05
C LYS A 5 -16.31 -0.19 11.16
N PRO A 6 -16.56 1.13 11.15
CA PRO A 6 -17.51 1.73 10.24
C PRO A 6 -17.04 1.56 8.78
N ALA A 7 -17.99 1.50 7.86
CA ALA A 7 -17.74 1.35 6.42
C ALA A 7 -16.65 2.29 5.84
N PRO A 8 -16.62 3.61 6.14
CA PRO A 8 -15.57 4.49 5.63
C PRO A 8 -14.17 4.07 6.10
N LYS A 9 -14.02 3.64 7.35
CA LYS A 9 -12.72 3.16 7.88
C LYS A 9 -12.29 1.87 7.17
N LYS A 10 -13.21 0.94 6.91
CA LYS A 10 -12.93 -0.28 6.13
C LYS A 10 -12.44 0.05 4.71
N LYS A 11 -13.08 1.01 4.02
CA LYS A 11 -12.64 1.46 2.68
C LYS A 11 -11.20 2.01 2.71
N ARG A 12 -10.86 2.84 3.70
CA ARG A 12 -9.50 3.39 3.88
C ARG A 12 -8.45 2.30 4.12
N LEU A 13 -8.76 1.30 4.93
CA LEU A 13 -7.87 0.15 5.19
C LEU A 13 -7.71 -0.75 3.96
N ASN A 14 -8.78 -0.99 3.20
CA ASN A 14 -8.72 -1.75 1.95
C ASN A 14 -7.83 -1.03 0.92
N LYS A 15 -7.91 0.30 0.84
CA LYS A 15 -7.02 1.09 -0.03
C LYS A 15 -5.54 0.87 0.31
N VAL A 16 -5.18 0.90 1.61
CA VAL A 16 -3.78 0.62 2.05
C VAL A 16 -3.32 -0.74 1.55
N THR A 17 -4.15 -1.76 1.79
CA THR A 17 -3.84 -3.15 1.43
C THR A 17 -3.59 -3.29 -0.07
N LYS A 18 -4.46 -2.70 -0.91
CA LYS A 18 -4.33 -2.72 -2.37
C LYS A 18 -3.10 -1.94 -2.90
N THR A 19 -2.69 -0.89 -2.20
CA THR A 19 -1.51 -0.09 -2.57
C THR A 19 -0.19 -0.70 -2.12
N ASN A 20 -0.19 -1.63 -1.16
CA ASN A 20 1.02 -2.19 -0.57
C ASN A 20 1.64 -3.31 -1.43
N ARG A 21 2.07 -2.98 -2.65
CA ARG A 21 2.61 -3.94 -3.62
C ARG A 21 3.85 -3.37 -4.33
N ARG A 22 4.57 -4.21 -5.08
CA ARG A 22 5.68 -3.74 -5.93
C ARG A 22 5.16 -3.03 -7.18
N VAL A 23 6.02 -2.20 -7.78
CA VAL A 23 5.79 -1.64 -9.11
C VAL A 23 5.69 -2.78 -10.13
N PRO A 24 4.70 -2.78 -11.05
CA PRO A 24 4.56 -3.82 -12.06
C PRO A 24 5.78 -3.95 -12.98
N VAL A 25 6.03 -5.16 -13.48
CA VAL A 25 7.20 -5.48 -14.32
C VAL A 25 7.21 -4.67 -15.62
N TRP A 26 6.07 -4.52 -16.28
CA TRP A 26 5.98 -3.75 -17.53
C TRP A 26 6.34 -2.26 -17.34
N VAL A 27 6.09 -1.68 -16.16
CA VAL A 27 6.51 -0.30 -15.84
C VAL A 27 8.03 -0.24 -15.66
N MET A 28 8.61 -1.23 -14.97
CA MET A 28 10.07 -1.32 -14.80
C MET A 28 10.79 -1.47 -16.15
N GLN A 29 10.25 -2.26 -17.07
CA GLN A 29 10.78 -2.42 -18.43
C GLN A 29 10.69 -1.11 -19.22
N ARG A 30 9.52 -0.45 -19.20
CA ARG A 30 9.32 0.84 -19.89
C ARG A 30 10.23 1.95 -19.38
N THR A 31 10.64 1.89 -18.12
CA THR A 31 11.47 2.92 -17.47
C THR A 31 12.95 2.55 -17.38
N GLY A 32 13.40 1.49 -18.07
CA GLY A 32 14.81 1.07 -18.02
C GLY A 32 15.29 0.70 -16.61
N ARG A 33 14.39 0.19 -15.76
CA ARG A 33 14.63 -0.13 -14.34
C ARG A 33 14.96 1.08 -13.44
N ASN A 34 14.66 2.31 -13.87
CA ASN A 34 14.79 3.49 -13.01
C ASN A 34 13.74 3.53 -11.89
N PHE A 35 12.54 2.97 -12.13
CA PHE A 35 11.46 2.94 -11.14
C PHE A 35 11.10 1.51 -10.72
N THR A 36 11.85 0.95 -9.77
CA THR A 36 11.67 -0.44 -9.29
C THR A 36 10.83 -0.56 -8.03
N SER A 37 10.77 0.50 -7.22
CA SER A 37 10.03 0.53 -5.97
C SER A 37 9.43 1.91 -5.70
N HIS A 38 8.43 1.97 -4.82
CA HIS A 38 7.80 3.22 -4.41
C HIS A 38 7.82 3.33 -2.88
N ASN A 39 7.95 4.57 -2.38
CA ASN A 39 8.06 4.85 -0.94
C ASN A 39 6.76 4.63 -0.15
N LYS A 40 5.60 4.60 -0.81
CA LYS A 40 4.27 4.44 -0.16
C LYS A 40 3.94 3.01 0.32
N ARG A 41 4.93 2.11 0.42
CA ARG A 41 4.71 0.77 0.99
C ARG A 41 4.65 0.85 2.51
N HIS A 42 3.89 -0.06 3.11
CA HIS A 42 3.64 -0.07 4.54
C HIS A 42 3.94 -1.45 5.13
N HIS A 43 4.66 -1.49 6.24
CA HIS A 43 4.93 -2.73 6.97
C HIS A 43 4.34 -2.64 8.37
N TRP A 44 3.43 -3.56 8.69
CA TRP A 44 2.62 -3.55 9.91
C TRP A 44 3.41 -3.57 11.22
N ARG A 45 4.63 -4.12 11.23
CA ARG A 45 5.53 -4.06 12.40
C ARG A 45 6.40 -2.80 12.48
N ARG A 46 6.67 -2.13 11.35
CA ARG A 46 7.68 -1.05 11.28
C ARG A 46 7.05 0.33 11.36
N SER A 47 5.84 0.51 10.82
CA SER A 47 5.12 1.77 10.88
C SER A 47 3.67 1.54 11.29
N LYS A 48 3.09 2.52 12.00
CA LYS A 48 1.69 2.53 12.42
C LYS A 48 0.86 3.34 11.42
N LEU A 49 -0.29 2.79 11.01
CA LEU A 49 -1.24 3.48 10.14
C LEU A 49 -2.06 4.49 10.96
N GLN A 50 -1.92 5.78 10.67
CA GLN A 50 -2.74 6.85 11.26
C GLN A 50 -3.98 7.09 10.38
N ARG A 51 -5.09 6.34 10.54
CA ARG A 51 -6.35 6.44 9.72
C ARG A 51 -7.65 5.97 10.40
#